data_AF-A0A2D4P5M4-F1
#
_entry.id   AF-A0A2D4P5M4-F1
#
_cell.length_a   1.000
_cell.length_b   1.000
_cell.length_c   1.000
_cell.angle_alpha   90.00
_cell.angle_beta   90.00
_cell.angle_gamma   90.00
#
_symmetry.space_group_name_H-M   'P 1'
#
loop_
_entity.id
_entity.type
_entity.pdbx_description
1 polymer ?
#
loop_
_entity_poly.entity_id
_entity_poly.type
_entity_poly.pdbx_seq_one_letter_code
_entity_poly.pdbx_strand_id
1 'polypeptide(L)'
;AFDESYVSFCQKLEALSPTMPFVALVEETEERIVERTHLLQEIQKNIEGEQARYYQIEKEGKNLTDLLRCPELQSKIEKLEHQWASFSQKVGHELQRLETLHKLLSSYNKDTKELNVWLESAQQHVNYWKEQSLNASQDQNTVRNHIQSLLEFSKEVDNKSSLKSSVISTGNQLLLIKESDDAKLRSALAEYEQRWTNLVIQLPGIQEK
;
A
#
# COMPACT_ATOMS: atom_id res chain seq x y z
N ALA A 1 24.76 37.00 15.68
CA ALA A 1 25.26 35.62 15.61
C ALA A 1 24.17 34.60 15.96
N PHE A 2 23.84 34.38 17.24
CA PHE A 2 22.81 33.40 17.64
C PHE A 2 21.43 33.70 17.04
N ASP A 3 20.91 34.91 17.26
CA ASP A 3 19.58 35.31 16.79
C ASP A 3 19.42 35.20 15.26
N GLU A 4 20.45 35.57 14.50
CA GLU A 4 20.45 35.45 13.03
C GLU A 4 20.44 33.99 12.57
N SER A 5 21.23 33.12 13.23
CA SER A 5 21.27 31.68 12.93
C SER A 5 19.93 31.01 13.26
N TYR A 6 19.34 31.36 14.41
CA TYR A 6 18.02 30.88 14.84
C TYR A 6 16.91 31.30 13.87
N VAL A 7 16.82 32.61 13.54
CA VAL A 7 15.77 33.15 12.67
C VAL A 7 15.86 32.54 11.26
N SER A 8 17.06 32.50 10.68
CA SER A 8 17.24 31.94 9.33
C SER A 8 16.98 30.42 9.28
N PHE A 9 17.22 29.69 10.38
CA PHE A 9 16.86 28.28 10.47
C PHE A 9 15.35 28.08 10.58
N CYS A 10 14.65 28.88 11.40
CA CYS A 10 13.19 28.85 11.50
C CYS A 10 12.52 29.15 10.16
N GLN A 11 12.99 30.18 9.43
CA GLN A 11 12.50 30.51 8.10
C GLN A 11 12.67 29.35 7.11
N LYS A 12 13.79 28.63 7.20
CA LYS A 12 14.04 27.46 6.35
C LYS A 12 13.10 26.30 6.68
N LEU A 13 12.86 26.04 7.96
CA LEU A 13 11.86 25.03 8.38
C LEU A 13 10.45 25.40 7.91
N GLU A 14 10.05 26.65 8.05
CA GLU A 14 8.74 27.14 7.60
C GLU A 14 8.57 26.99 6.08
N ALA A 15 9.61 27.25 5.30
CA ALA A 15 9.59 27.09 3.84
C ALA A 15 9.43 25.63 3.37
N LEU A 16 9.83 24.66 4.19
CA LEU A 16 9.71 23.23 3.88
C LEU A 16 8.36 22.62 4.30
N SER A 17 7.54 23.33 5.09
CA SER A 17 6.24 22.84 5.55
C SER A 17 5.12 22.82 4.50
N PRO A 18 4.95 23.81 3.59
CA PRO A 18 3.83 23.85 2.65
C PRO A 18 4.02 22.95 1.42
N THR A 19 5.22 22.44 1.16
CA THR A 19 5.53 21.55 0.03
C THR A 19 5.13 20.10 0.26
N MET A 20 4.55 19.79 1.43
CA MET A 20 4.40 18.41 1.88
C MET A 20 3.06 17.80 1.46
N PRO A 21 3.08 16.71 0.66
CA PRO A 21 1.88 16.09 0.15
C PRO A 21 1.25 15.12 1.16
N PHE A 22 1.04 15.55 2.41
CA PHE A 22 0.48 14.72 3.50
C PHE A 22 -1.02 14.44 3.38
N VAL A 23 -1.68 14.92 2.32
CA VAL A 23 -3.13 14.79 2.17
C VAL A 23 -3.46 13.41 1.61
N ALA A 24 -4.41 12.73 2.25
CA ALA A 24 -5.05 11.53 1.72
C ALA A 24 -5.72 11.88 0.38
N LEU A 25 -5.15 11.41 -0.72
CA LEU A 25 -5.65 11.70 -2.06
C LEU A 25 -6.35 10.47 -2.62
N VAL A 26 -7.53 10.75 -3.17
CA VAL A 26 -8.58 9.79 -3.56
C VAL A 26 -8.13 8.79 -4.64
N GLU A 27 -7.01 9.04 -5.33
CA GLU A 27 -6.45 8.12 -6.33
C GLU A 27 -4.92 8.08 -6.25
N GLU A 28 -4.41 7.05 -5.58
CA GLU A 28 -2.98 6.72 -5.49
C GLU A 28 -2.63 5.68 -6.56
N THR A 29 -1.96 6.11 -7.63
CA THR A 29 -1.32 5.22 -8.62
C THR A 29 0.13 4.97 -8.25
N GLU A 30 0.77 3.94 -8.83
CA GLU A 30 2.19 3.66 -8.59
C GLU A 30 3.06 4.87 -8.94
N GLU A 31 2.79 5.54 -10.06
CA GLU A 31 3.52 6.73 -10.51
C GLU A 31 3.41 7.86 -9.49
N ARG A 32 2.21 8.13 -8.99
CA ARG A 32 1.97 9.18 -7.99
C ARG A 32 2.65 8.90 -6.65
N ILE A 33 2.75 7.62 -6.26
CA ILE A 33 3.47 7.22 -5.05
C ILE A 33 4.98 7.46 -5.24
N VAL A 34 5.53 7.12 -6.41
CA VAL A 34 6.94 7.35 -6.76
C VAL A 34 7.28 8.84 -6.77
N GLU A 35 6.44 9.67 -7.41
CA GLU A 35 6.61 11.13 -7.44
C GLU A 35 6.65 11.73 -6.03
N ARG A 36 5.71 11.36 -5.16
CA ARG A 36 5.69 11.84 -3.77
C ARG A 36 6.87 11.33 -2.95
N THR A 37 7.27 10.07 -3.18
CA THR A 37 8.44 9.48 -2.51
C THR A 37 9.69 10.28 -2.85
N HIS A 38 9.89 10.65 -4.12
CA HIS A 38 11.02 11.48 -4.52
C HIS A 38 11.02 12.86 -3.85
N LEU A 39 9.87 13.53 -3.79
CA LEU A 39 9.74 14.83 -3.12
C LEU A 39 10.09 14.73 -1.63
N LEU A 40 9.57 13.71 -0.93
CA LEU A 40 9.85 13.51 0.49
C LEU A 40 11.29 13.07 0.76
N GLN A 41 11.92 12.31 -0.14
CA GLN A 41 13.34 11.98 -0.07
C GLN A 41 14.24 13.23 -0.22
N GLU A 42 13.89 14.16 -1.10
CA GLU A 42 14.60 15.43 -1.22
C GLU A 42 14.47 16.26 0.07
N ILE A 43 13.27 16.31 0.64
CA ILE A 43 13.04 16.96 1.94
C ILE A 43 13.84 16.26 3.05
N GLN A 44 13.86 14.93 3.10
CA GLN A 44 14.62 14.16 4.08
C GLN A 44 16.11 14.48 3.99
N LYS A 45 16.67 14.53 2.78
CA LYS A 45 18.06 14.93 2.56
C LYS A 45 18.34 16.36 3.04
N ASN A 46 17.40 17.28 2.85
CA ASN A 46 17.51 18.65 3.36
C ASN A 46 17.49 18.68 4.91
N ILE A 47 16.66 17.87 5.56
CA ILE A 47 16.66 17.70 7.03
C ILE A 47 18.02 17.17 7.49
N GLU A 48 18.50 16.10 6.89
CA GLU A 48 19.81 15.51 7.23
C GLU A 48 20.95 16.53 7.08
N GLY A 49 20.91 17.35 6.02
CA GLY A 49 21.88 18.42 5.78
C GLY A 49 21.87 19.54 6.82
N GLU A 50 20.72 19.82 7.44
CA GLU A 50 20.58 20.87 8.46
C GLU A 50 20.77 20.34 9.90
N GLN A 51 20.92 19.03 10.09
CA GLN A 51 20.95 18.39 11.41
C GLN A 51 22.09 18.93 12.31
N ALA A 52 23.29 19.09 11.76
CA ALA A 52 24.43 19.62 12.53
C ALA A 52 24.17 21.08 12.98
N ARG A 53 23.56 21.88 12.10
CA ARG A 53 23.23 23.28 12.39
C ARG A 53 22.14 23.39 13.44
N TYR A 54 21.12 22.54 13.37
CA TYR A 54 20.09 22.42 14.41
C TYR A 54 20.71 22.16 15.79
N TYR A 55 21.56 21.12 15.90
CA TYR A 55 22.19 20.77 17.19
C TYR A 55 23.09 21.88 17.73
N GLN A 56 23.75 22.64 16.84
CA GLN A 56 24.53 23.81 17.25
C GLN A 56 23.63 24.90 17.84
N ILE A 57 22.54 25.26 17.16
CA ILE A 57 21.59 26.28 17.63
C ILE A 57 20.96 25.84 18.96
N GLU A 58 20.55 24.58 19.08
CA GLU A 58 19.98 24.03 20.31
C GLU A 58 20.97 24.14 21.48
N LYS A 59 22.23 23.71 21.26
CA LYS A 59 23.28 23.75 22.28
C LYS A 59 23.60 25.19 22.72
N GLU A 60 23.79 26.10 21.76
CA GLU A 60 24.06 27.51 22.04
C GLU A 60 22.88 28.16 22.79
N GLY A 61 21.66 27.88 22.36
CA GLY A 61 20.43 28.37 22.98
C GLY A 61 20.29 27.92 24.43
N LYS A 62 20.52 26.63 24.72
CA LYS A 62 20.51 26.09 26.09
C LYS A 62 21.55 26.76 26.98
N ASN A 63 22.79 26.89 26.49
CA ASN A 63 23.86 27.57 27.23
C ASN A 63 23.51 29.02 27.55
N LEU A 64 22.90 29.74 26.60
CA LEU A 64 22.47 31.13 26.80
C LEU A 64 21.31 31.24 27.79
N THR A 65 20.34 30.32 27.75
CA THR A 65 19.27 30.26 28.75
C THR A 65 19.86 30.08 30.15
N ASP A 66 20.81 29.16 30.33
CA ASP A 66 21.41 28.88 31.64
C ASP A 66 22.18 30.08 32.19
N LEU A 67 22.94 30.76 31.32
CA LEU A 67 23.73 31.94 31.68
C LEU A 67 22.86 33.16 32.02
N LEU A 68 21.84 33.41 31.21
CA LEU A 68 21.02 34.63 31.30
C LEU A 68 19.77 34.45 32.17
N ARG A 69 19.40 33.21 32.49
CA ARG A 69 18.15 32.84 33.18
C ARG A 69 16.93 33.49 32.53
N CYS A 70 16.84 33.43 31.20
CA CYS A 70 15.79 34.05 30.39
C CYS A 70 14.72 33.01 30.01
N PRO A 71 13.52 33.04 30.63
CA PRO A 71 12.46 32.09 30.33
C PRO A 71 11.94 32.19 28.89
N GLU A 72 11.95 33.38 28.29
CA GLU A 72 11.48 33.59 26.92
C GLU A 72 12.38 32.89 25.90
N LEU A 73 13.71 32.89 26.14
CA LEU A 73 14.65 32.14 25.33
C LEU A 73 14.45 30.63 25.51
N GLN A 74 14.26 30.17 26.74
CA GLN A 74 13.96 28.76 27.02
C GLN A 74 12.76 28.27 26.20
N SER A 75 11.64 29.00 26.24
CA SER A 75 10.44 28.63 25.48
C SER A 75 10.66 28.66 23.95
N LYS A 76 11.52 29.54 23.44
CA LYS A 76 11.89 29.57 22.01
C LYS A 76 12.70 28.33 21.60
N ILE A 77 13.61 27.87 22.46
CA ILE A 77 14.39 26.65 22.21
C ILE A 77 13.50 25.41 22.27
N GLU A 78 12.66 25.28 23.30
CA GLU A 78 11.71 24.17 23.43
C GLU A 78 10.76 24.09 22.22
N LYS A 79 10.27 25.24 21.75
CA LYS A 79 9.45 25.31 20.53
C LYS A 79 10.22 24.81 19.31
N LEU A 80 11.49 25.19 19.18
CA LEU A 80 12.34 24.78 18.06
C LEU A 80 12.59 23.26 18.08
N GLU A 81 12.91 22.71 19.25
CA GLU A 81 13.11 21.27 19.45
C GLU A 81 11.85 20.50 19.04
N HIS A 82 10.68 20.96 19.50
CA HIS A 82 9.41 20.34 19.16
C HIS A 82 9.12 20.42 17.66
N GLN A 83 9.36 21.58 17.03
CA GLN A 83 9.16 21.77 15.59
C GLN A 83 10.09 20.86 14.78
N TRP A 84 11.37 20.81 15.11
CA TRP A 84 12.35 19.96 14.44
C TRP A 84 12.02 18.47 14.56
N ALA A 85 11.73 18.01 15.77
CA ALA A 85 11.38 16.62 16.05
C ALA A 85 10.09 16.23 15.33
N SER A 86 9.03 17.05 15.45
CA SER A 86 7.75 16.79 14.77
C SER A 86 7.91 16.76 13.25
N PHE A 87 8.69 17.69 12.69
CA PHE A 87 8.94 17.77 11.26
C PHE A 87 9.68 16.54 10.73
N SER A 88 10.81 16.20 11.36
CA SER A 88 11.63 15.03 10.99
C SER A 88 10.85 13.73 11.13
N GLN A 89 10.07 13.59 12.21
CA GLN A 89 9.21 12.45 12.44
C GLN A 89 8.14 12.30 11.36
N LYS A 90 7.44 13.39 11.00
CA LYS A 90 6.39 13.36 9.97
C LYS A 90 6.92 12.92 8.61
N VAL A 91 8.09 13.42 8.20
CA VAL A 91 8.73 13.00 6.94
C VAL A 91 9.09 11.52 6.95
N GLY A 92 9.69 11.04 8.05
CA GLY A 92 10.03 9.63 8.20
C GLY A 92 8.81 8.71 8.16
N HIS A 93 7.74 9.05 8.88
CA HIS A 93 6.49 8.27 8.87
C HIS A 93 5.85 8.25 7.50
N GLU A 94 5.80 9.38 6.81
CA GLU A 94 5.16 9.45 5.49
C GLU A 94 5.95 8.66 4.43
N LEU A 95 7.29 8.72 4.46
CA LEU A 95 8.13 7.88 3.60
C LEU A 95 7.89 6.39 3.83
N GLN A 96 7.83 5.95 5.10
CA GLN A 96 7.53 4.56 5.45
C GLN A 96 6.13 4.15 4.99
N ARG A 97 5.14 5.06 5.13
CA ARG A 97 3.77 4.84 4.67
C ARG A 97 3.72 4.66 3.15
N LEU A 98 4.39 5.53 2.39
CA LEU A 98 4.45 5.44 0.93
C LEU A 98 5.20 4.19 0.45
N GLU A 99 6.28 3.79 1.11
CA GLU A 99 6.99 2.55 0.79
C GLU A 99 6.07 1.32 0.97
N THR A 100 5.33 1.29 2.08
CA THR A 100 4.36 0.21 2.36
C THR A 100 3.25 0.21 1.31
N LEU A 101 2.71 1.38 0.99
CA LEU A 101 1.66 1.53 -0.02
C LEU A 101 2.13 1.08 -1.41
N HIS A 102 3.35 1.44 -1.81
CA HIS A 102 3.95 1.03 -3.08
C HIS A 102 4.07 -0.49 -3.18
N LYS A 103 4.60 -1.15 -2.13
CA LYS A 103 4.74 -2.62 -2.09
C LYS A 103 3.38 -3.31 -2.23
N LEU A 104 2.38 -2.83 -1.50
CA LEU A 104 1.03 -3.41 -1.55
C LEU A 104 0.37 -3.18 -2.91
N LEU A 105 0.48 -1.98 -3.48
CA LEU A 105 -0.13 -1.66 -4.76
C LEU A 105 0.48 -2.47 -5.90
N SER A 106 1.81 -2.60 -5.91
CA SER A 106 2.52 -3.41 -6.90
C SER A 106 2.15 -4.89 -6.80
N SER A 107 2.09 -5.44 -5.58
CA SER A 107 1.65 -6.83 -5.36
C SER A 107 0.20 -7.03 -5.80
N TYR A 108 -0.69 -6.13 -5.40
CA TYR A 108 -2.10 -6.19 -5.75
C TYR A 108 -2.30 -6.14 -7.28
N ASN A 109 -1.66 -5.19 -7.96
CA ASN A 109 -1.76 -5.03 -9.41
C ASN A 109 -1.25 -6.27 -10.17
N LYS A 110 -0.10 -6.80 -9.76
CA LYS A 110 0.48 -8.01 -10.34
C LYS A 110 -0.43 -9.21 -10.15
N ASP A 111 -0.84 -9.49 -8.92
CA ASP A 111 -1.61 -10.68 -8.57
C ASP A 111 -3.03 -10.60 -9.16
N THR A 112 -3.62 -9.40 -9.18
CA THR A 112 -4.94 -9.16 -9.80
C THR A 112 -4.89 -9.40 -11.31
N LYS A 113 -3.82 -8.95 -11.98
CA LYS A 113 -3.62 -9.23 -13.41
C LYS A 113 -3.53 -10.72 -13.69
N GLU A 114 -2.74 -11.45 -12.89
CA GLU A 114 -2.62 -12.91 -13.04
C GLU A 114 -3.97 -13.61 -12.78
N LEU A 115 -4.66 -13.23 -11.70
CA LEU A 115 -5.94 -13.81 -11.31
C LEU A 115 -7.02 -13.56 -12.36
N ASN A 116 -7.08 -12.36 -12.95
CA ASN A 116 -8.04 -12.03 -14.01
C ASN A 116 -7.87 -12.93 -15.23
N VAL A 117 -6.64 -13.05 -15.74
CA VAL A 117 -6.33 -13.90 -16.90
C VAL A 117 -6.73 -15.35 -16.62
N TRP A 118 -6.40 -15.83 -15.42
CA TRP A 118 -6.76 -17.18 -15.03
C TRP A 118 -8.28 -17.36 -14.88
N LEU A 119 -8.99 -16.45 -14.22
CA LEU A 119 -10.45 -16.52 -14.04
C LEU A 119 -11.19 -16.51 -15.38
N GLU A 120 -10.72 -15.72 -16.36
CA GLU A 120 -11.27 -15.71 -17.71
C GLU A 120 -11.10 -17.06 -18.40
N SER A 121 -9.88 -17.62 -18.38
CA SER A 121 -9.58 -18.95 -18.93
C SER A 121 -10.40 -20.05 -18.24
N ALA A 122 -10.44 -20.04 -16.91
CA ALA A 122 -11.20 -21.00 -16.12
C ALA A 122 -12.71 -20.93 -16.44
N GLN A 123 -13.27 -19.73 -16.58
CA GLN A 123 -14.67 -19.58 -16.94
C GLN A 123 -14.98 -20.09 -18.35
N GLN A 124 -14.08 -19.87 -19.32
CA GLN A 124 -14.20 -20.43 -20.66
C GLN A 124 -14.15 -21.96 -20.63
N HIS A 125 -13.24 -22.53 -19.84
CA HIS A 125 -13.10 -23.97 -19.70
C HIS A 125 -14.37 -24.61 -19.13
N VAL A 126 -14.94 -24.02 -18.08
CA VAL A 126 -16.19 -24.49 -17.48
C VAL A 126 -17.38 -24.34 -18.42
N ASN A 127 -17.46 -23.25 -19.20
CA ASN A 127 -18.51 -23.08 -20.21
C ASN A 127 -18.41 -24.14 -21.31
N TYR A 128 -17.20 -24.39 -21.82
CA TYR A 128 -16.95 -25.44 -22.81
C TYR A 128 -17.35 -26.81 -22.27
N TRP A 129 -17.03 -27.12 -21.01
CA TRP A 129 -17.46 -28.38 -20.40
C TRP A 129 -18.96 -28.49 -20.23
N LYS A 130 -19.65 -27.41 -19.85
CA LYS A 130 -21.12 -27.41 -19.79
C LYS A 130 -21.72 -27.75 -21.15
N GLU A 131 -21.22 -27.12 -22.21
CA GLU A 131 -21.67 -27.41 -23.58
C GLU A 131 -21.36 -28.85 -24.00
N GLN A 132 -20.17 -29.37 -23.69
CA GLN A 132 -19.81 -30.75 -24.00
C GLN A 132 -20.66 -31.75 -23.21
N SER A 133 -20.89 -31.52 -21.93
CA SER A 133 -21.71 -32.42 -21.09
C SER A 133 -23.16 -32.54 -21.56
N LEU A 134 -23.72 -31.46 -22.12
CA LEU A 134 -25.06 -31.44 -22.72
C LEU A 134 -25.14 -32.25 -24.03
N ASN A 135 -24.01 -32.38 -24.73
CA ASN A 135 -23.91 -33.02 -26.04
C ASN A 135 -23.19 -34.38 -26.02
N ALA A 136 -22.73 -34.83 -24.85
CA ALA A 136 -21.87 -36.00 -24.70
C ALA A 136 -22.62 -37.32 -24.93
N SER A 137 -22.00 -38.25 -25.66
CA SER A 137 -22.40 -39.66 -25.62
C SER A 137 -22.16 -40.23 -24.22
N GLN A 138 -23.10 -41.04 -23.74
CA GLN A 138 -22.99 -41.73 -22.43
C GLN A 138 -22.00 -42.91 -22.46
N ASP A 139 -21.09 -42.95 -23.43
CA ASP A 139 -20.08 -44.00 -23.48
C ASP A 139 -19.06 -43.83 -22.35
N GLN A 140 -18.59 -44.98 -21.86
CA GLN A 140 -17.72 -45.05 -20.69
C GLN A 140 -16.40 -44.28 -20.86
N ASN A 141 -15.88 -44.17 -22.09
CA ASN A 141 -14.61 -43.50 -22.33
C ASN A 141 -14.76 -41.98 -22.23
N THR A 142 -15.83 -41.44 -22.82
CA THR A 142 -16.19 -40.03 -22.73
C THR A 142 -16.47 -39.62 -21.28
N VAL A 143 -17.22 -40.41 -20.52
CA VAL A 143 -17.46 -40.15 -19.09
C VAL A 143 -16.15 -40.15 -18.27
N ARG A 144 -15.24 -41.11 -18.51
CA ARG A 144 -13.94 -41.17 -17.81
C ARG A 144 -13.09 -39.93 -18.10
N ASN A 145 -13.03 -39.49 -19.35
CA ASN A 145 -12.26 -38.32 -19.75
C ASN A 145 -12.81 -37.04 -19.09
N HIS A 146 -14.13 -36.89 -19.01
CA HIS A 146 -14.76 -35.76 -18.31
C HIS A 146 -14.41 -35.73 -16.82
N ILE A 147 -14.45 -36.87 -16.14
CA ILE A 147 -14.08 -36.97 -14.72
C ILE A 147 -12.60 -36.60 -14.51
N GLN A 148 -11.71 -37.11 -15.36
CA GLN A 148 -10.28 -36.80 -15.26
C GLN A 148 -10.02 -35.30 -15.44
N SER A 149 -10.63 -34.69 -16.45
CA SER A 149 -10.51 -33.26 -16.71
C SER A 149 -11.00 -32.44 -15.51
N LEU A 150 -12.12 -32.84 -14.91
CA LEU A 150 -12.70 -32.20 -13.72
C LEU A 150 -11.80 -32.24 -12.48
N LEU A 151 -11.14 -33.38 -12.23
CA LEU A 151 -10.18 -33.53 -11.15
C LEU A 151 -8.95 -32.65 -11.37
N GLU A 152 -8.47 -32.55 -12.61
CA GLU A 152 -7.36 -31.67 -12.98
C GLU A 152 -7.72 -30.20 -12.75
N PHE A 153 -8.92 -29.79 -13.15
CA PHE A 153 -9.39 -28.42 -12.91
C PHE A 153 -9.62 -28.13 -11.43
N SER A 154 -10.15 -29.08 -10.64
CA SER A 154 -10.24 -28.90 -9.19
C SER A 154 -8.88 -28.64 -8.56
N LYS A 155 -7.86 -29.42 -8.96
CA LYS A 155 -6.48 -29.23 -8.51
C LYS A 155 -5.92 -27.89 -8.94
N GLU A 156 -6.25 -27.42 -10.14
CA GLU A 156 -5.84 -26.10 -10.62
C GLU A 156 -6.47 -24.96 -9.78
N VAL A 157 -7.77 -25.06 -9.48
CA VAL A 157 -8.48 -24.12 -8.60
C VAL A 157 -7.84 -24.10 -7.21
N ASP A 158 -7.53 -25.27 -6.64
CA ASP A 158 -6.83 -25.38 -5.36
C ASP A 158 -5.46 -24.69 -5.39
N ASN A 159 -4.68 -24.90 -6.47
CA ASN A 159 -3.39 -24.24 -6.64
C ASN A 159 -3.50 -22.71 -6.73
N LYS A 160 -4.61 -22.19 -7.29
CA LYS A 160 -4.86 -20.74 -7.44
C LYS A 160 -5.51 -20.09 -6.22
N SER A 161 -5.95 -20.86 -5.23
CA SER A 161 -6.55 -20.36 -3.99
C SER A 161 -5.62 -19.41 -3.22
N SER A 162 -4.31 -19.67 -3.25
CA SER A 162 -3.28 -18.81 -2.64
C SER A 162 -3.17 -17.45 -3.33
N LEU A 163 -3.22 -17.42 -4.66
CA LEU A 163 -3.24 -16.19 -5.45
C LEU A 163 -4.49 -15.35 -5.16
N LYS A 164 -5.67 -15.99 -5.11
CA LYS A 164 -6.92 -15.33 -4.70
C LYS A 164 -6.80 -14.72 -3.30
N SER A 165 -6.26 -15.48 -2.35
CA SER A 165 -6.04 -14.99 -0.98
C SER A 165 -5.07 -13.82 -0.94
N SER A 166 -4.03 -13.81 -1.79
CA SER A 166 -3.11 -12.69 -1.94
C SER A 166 -3.82 -11.42 -2.42
N VAL A 167 -4.61 -11.51 -3.51
CA VAL A 167 -5.40 -10.37 -4.03
C VAL A 167 -6.34 -9.79 -2.98
N ILE A 168 -7.09 -10.65 -2.28
CA ILE A 168 -8.05 -10.20 -1.25
C ILE A 168 -7.33 -9.60 -0.04
N SER A 169 -6.27 -10.23 0.45
CA SER A 169 -5.55 -9.74 1.63
C SER A 169 -4.78 -8.45 1.35
N THR A 170 -4.13 -8.32 0.19
CA THR A 170 -3.43 -7.08 -0.20
C THR A 170 -4.41 -5.94 -0.48
N GLY A 171 -5.54 -6.22 -1.14
CA GLY A 171 -6.61 -5.23 -1.33
C GLY A 171 -7.22 -4.73 -0.01
N ASN A 172 -7.45 -5.61 0.96
CA ASN A 172 -7.92 -5.20 2.29
C ASN A 172 -6.88 -4.37 3.04
N GLN A 173 -5.59 -4.68 2.93
CA GLN A 173 -4.52 -3.86 3.50
C GLN A 173 -4.46 -2.47 2.85
N LEU A 174 -4.66 -2.37 1.54
CA LEU A 174 -4.75 -1.09 0.83
C LEU A 174 -5.91 -0.23 1.35
N LEU A 175 -7.08 -0.83 1.63
CA LEU A 175 -8.23 -0.13 2.22
C LEU A 175 -7.93 0.44 3.62
N LEU A 176 -7.12 -0.27 4.42
CA LEU A 176 -6.73 0.19 5.76
C LEU A 176 -5.74 1.37 5.71
N ILE A 177 -4.77 1.33 4.79
CA ILE A 177 -3.69 2.33 4.72
C ILE A 177 -4.09 3.62 4.00
N LYS A 178 -5.02 3.56 3.04
CA LYS A 178 -5.41 4.75 2.26
C LYS A 178 -6.21 5.77 3.05
N GLU A 179 -6.69 5.44 4.26
CA GLU A 179 -7.50 6.30 5.16
C GLU A 179 -8.70 6.99 4.48
N SER A 180 -9.09 6.52 3.29
CA SER A 180 -10.10 7.11 2.41
C SER A 180 -11.03 6.01 1.90
N ASP A 181 -12.27 6.40 1.59
CA ASP A 181 -13.24 5.48 1.02
C ASP A 181 -12.89 5.16 -0.44
N ASP A 182 -12.25 4.01 -0.66
CA ASP A 182 -12.00 3.45 -1.99
C ASP A 182 -13.14 2.47 -2.36
N ALA A 183 -14.31 3.03 -2.65
CA ALA A 183 -15.50 2.27 -3.04
C ALA A 183 -15.27 1.42 -4.30
N LYS A 184 -14.39 1.89 -5.21
CA LYS A 184 -13.98 1.15 -6.40
C LYS A 184 -13.24 -0.14 -6.01
N LEU A 185 -12.23 -0.03 -5.13
CA LEU A 185 -11.48 -1.18 -4.65
C LEU A 185 -12.38 -2.18 -3.89
N ARG A 186 -13.27 -1.71 -3.01
CA ARG A 186 -14.22 -2.60 -2.32
C ARG A 186 -15.12 -3.36 -3.30
N SER A 187 -15.62 -2.67 -4.31
CA SER A 187 -16.47 -3.29 -5.35
C SER A 187 -15.69 -4.34 -6.15
N ALA A 188 -14.43 -4.04 -6.51
CA ALA A 188 -13.56 -4.99 -7.20
C ALA A 188 -13.28 -6.24 -6.34
N LEU A 189 -12.98 -6.07 -5.05
CA LEU A 189 -12.76 -7.20 -4.13
C LEU A 189 -14.00 -8.09 -3.98
N ALA A 190 -15.19 -7.47 -3.87
CA ALA A 190 -16.45 -8.20 -3.84
C ALA A 190 -16.71 -8.98 -5.15
N GLU A 191 -16.39 -8.37 -6.30
CA GLU A 191 -16.49 -9.05 -7.60
C GLU A 191 -15.55 -10.25 -7.67
N TYR A 192 -14.31 -10.15 -7.19
CA TYR A 192 -13.37 -11.27 -7.13
C TYR A 192 -13.89 -12.42 -6.29
N GLU A 193 -14.41 -12.14 -5.09
CA GLU A 193 -15.03 -13.15 -4.22
C GLU A 193 -16.22 -13.82 -4.91
N GLN A 194 -17.07 -13.04 -5.59
CA GLN A 194 -18.24 -13.56 -6.29
C GLN A 194 -17.85 -14.44 -7.49
N ARG A 195 -16.94 -13.97 -8.34
CA ARG A 195 -16.45 -14.75 -9.51
C ARG A 195 -15.80 -16.05 -9.07
N TRP A 196 -14.97 -16.00 -8.02
CA TRP A 196 -14.35 -17.19 -7.44
C TRP A 196 -15.40 -18.18 -6.90
N THR A 197 -16.35 -17.68 -6.10
CA THR A 197 -17.43 -18.50 -5.53
C THR A 197 -18.28 -19.16 -6.61
N ASN A 198 -18.65 -18.41 -7.65
CA ASN A 198 -19.39 -18.94 -8.80
C ASN A 198 -18.62 -20.03 -9.56
N LEU A 199 -17.29 -19.91 -9.63
CA LEU A 199 -16.43 -20.92 -10.26
C LEU A 199 -16.40 -22.20 -9.41
N VAL A 200 -16.20 -22.06 -8.09
CA VAL A 200 -16.09 -23.20 -7.17
C VAL A 200 -17.40 -23.97 -7.03
N ILE A 201 -18.56 -23.30 -7.02
CA ILE A 201 -19.87 -23.96 -6.95
C ILE A 201 -20.12 -24.86 -8.17
N GLN A 202 -19.46 -24.58 -9.30
CA GLN A 202 -19.58 -25.39 -10.51
C GLN A 202 -18.70 -26.65 -10.48
N LEU A 203 -17.75 -26.73 -9.56
CA LEU A 203 -17.06 -27.98 -9.26
C LEU A 203 -18.01 -28.88 -8.47
N PRO A 204 -18.18 -30.16 -8.85
CA PRO A 204 -18.89 -31.07 -7.99
C PRO A 204 -18.15 -31.15 -6.66
N GLY A 205 -18.92 -31.15 -5.56
CA GLY A 205 -18.34 -31.36 -4.25
C GLY A 205 -17.56 -32.67 -4.27
N ILE A 206 -16.24 -32.58 -4.18
CA ILE A 206 -15.39 -33.74 -3.90
C ILE A 206 -15.70 -34.10 -2.45
N GLN A 207 -16.73 -34.91 -2.24
CA GLN A 207 -16.86 -35.67 -1.01
C GLN A 207 -15.74 -36.71 -1.05
N GLU A 208 -14.60 -36.38 -0.46
CA GLU A 208 -13.68 -37.41 0.03
C GLU A 208 -14.49 -38.29 0.99
N LYS A 209 -14.65 -39.57 0.61
CA LYS A 209 -15.14 -40.62 1.50
C LYS A 209 -13.97 -41.31 2.18
#